data_AF-A7SCX4-F1
#
_entry.id   AF-A7SCX4-F1
#
_cell.length_a   1.000
_cell.length_b   1.000
_cell.length_c   1.000
_cell.angle_alpha   90.00
_cell.angle_beta   90.00
_cell.angle_gamma   90.00
#
_symmetry.space_group_name_H-M   'P 1'
#
loop_
_entity.id
_entity.type
_entity.pdbx_description
1 polymer ?
#
loop_
_entity_poly.entity_id
_entity_poly.type
_entity_poly.pdbx_seq_one_letter_code
_entity_poly.pdbx_strand_id
1 'polypeptide(L)'
;GTIFTTDFRHGTTHTSNSPDGTTRTTNSPDGTTRTSNSPDGTTHTSNSPDGTTRTSNSPDGTTRTTNSPDGTTRTTNLLHGTTCTTDLPYEMTRTTDHLYGMIPTADLPYGMIPTADLPYGMIPTADLPYGTTRTTNLQHGTTCTTDPPYGMTRTTDHLYGMTPTADLPYGMIPTADLPYGMISTADLPYSTTNLPYGMTRTTDLPYGMTRSADLPYGMIP
;
A
#
# COMPACT_ATOMS: atom_id res chain seq x y z
N GLY A 1 9.34 0.24 -26.33
CA GLY A 1 9.17 1.55 -27.00
C GLY A 1 8.52 2.53 -26.04
N THR A 2 8.75 3.85 -26.17
CA THR A 2 8.30 4.82 -25.15
C THR A 2 7.21 5.73 -25.67
N ILE A 3 6.12 5.84 -24.92
CA ILE A 3 5.03 6.80 -25.12
C ILE A 3 5.21 7.91 -24.08
N PHE A 4 5.34 9.14 -24.56
CA PHE A 4 5.33 10.33 -23.72
C PHE A 4 4.04 11.10 -23.97
N THR A 5 3.35 11.49 -22.90
CA THR A 5 2.18 12.37 -22.96
C THR A 5 2.37 13.49 -21.94
N THR A 6 2.28 14.73 -22.40
CA THR A 6 2.53 15.92 -21.58
C THR A 6 1.49 17.00 -21.86
N ASP A 7 1.17 17.81 -20.85
CA ASP A 7 0.42 19.07 -20.97
C ASP A 7 -0.95 18.95 -21.68
N PHE A 8 -1.68 17.85 -21.45
CA PHE A 8 -3.07 17.74 -21.88
C PHE A 8 -4.02 17.94 -20.71
N ARG A 9 -5.04 18.78 -20.90
CA ARG A 9 -6.13 18.93 -19.94
C ARG A 9 -7.27 18.05 -20.37
N HIS A 10 -7.61 17.08 -19.52
CA HIS A 10 -8.70 16.13 -19.71
C HIS A 10 -8.47 15.23 -20.93
N GLY A 11 -8.06 13.99 -20.67
CA GLY A 11 -7.78 13.01 -21.73
C GLY A 11 -7.52 11.64 -21.16
N THR A 12 -7.60 10.62 -22.02
CA THR A 12 -7.20 9.27 -21.64
C THR A 12 -6.06 8.78 -22.54
N THR A 13 -4.92 8.52 -21.93
CA THR A 13 -3.81 7.83 -22.59
C THR A 13 -3.99 6.34 -22.37
N HIS A 14 -4.08 5.58 -23.45
CA HIS A 14 -4.16 4.12 -23.41
C HIS A 14 -2.93 3.51 -24.06
N THR A 15 -2.22 2.67 -23.32
CA THR A 15 -1.14 1.82 -23.83
C THR A 15 -1.53 0.37 -23.62
N SER A 16 -1.51 -0.45 -24.68
CA SER A 16 -1.85 -1.87 -24.58
C SER A 16 -0.97 -2.73 -25.47
N ASN A 17 -0.72 -3.98 -25.06
CA ASN A 17 0.00 -5.00 -25.85
C ASN A 17 1.40 -4.54 -26.29
N SER A 18 2.08 -3.78 -25.44
CA SER A 18 3.49 -3.40 -25.65
C SER A 18 4.37 -4.32 -24.81
N PRO A 19 5.21 -5.19 -25.42
CA PRO A 19 6.07 -6.11 -24.69
C PRO A 19 6.91 -5.41 -23.61
N ASP A 20 7.62 -4.35 -24.02
CA ASP A 20 8.57 -3.61 -23.17
C ASP A 20 8.29 -2.10 -23.25
N GLY A 21 7.04 -1.72 -22.98
CA GLY A 21 6.56 -0.34 -23.12
C GLY A 21 6.90 0.53 -21.93
N THR A 22 7.42 1.74 -22.15
CA THR A 22 7.43 2.78 -21.12
C THR A 22 6.37 3.82 -21.45
N THR A 23 5.43 4.07 -20.56
CA THR A 23 4.44 5.14 -20.68
C THR A 23 4.74 6.20 -19.63
N ARG A 24 4.99 7.44 -20.06
CA ARG A 24 5.25 8.58 -19.16
C ARG A 24 4.20 9.65 -19.40
N THR A 25 3.46 9.97 -18.35
CA THR A 25 2.44 11.01 -18.33
C THR A 25 2.87 12.11 -17.35
N THR A 26 2.99 13.35 -17.81
CA THR A 26 3.34 14.51 -16.96
C THR A 26 2.36 15.66 -17.17
N ASN A 27 2.11 16.48 -16.14
CA ASN A 27 1.32 17.72 -16.26
C ASN A 27 -0.05 17.49 -16.91
N SER A 28 -0.79 16.48 -16.44
CA SER A 28 -2.06 16.07 -17.06
C SER A 28 -3.19 16.17 -16.04
N PRO A 29 -3.73 17.37 -15.78
CA PRO A 29 -4.85 17.55 -14.88
C PRO A 29 -6.07 16.75 -15.34
N ASP A 30 -6.72 16.04 -14.41
CA ASP A 30 -7.91 15.21 -14.64
C ASP A 30 -7.70 14.09 -15.68
N GLY A 31 -6.44 13.74 -15.95
CA GLY A 31 -6.06 12.76 -16.95
C GLY A 31 -6.23 11.32 -16.45
N THR A 32 -6.60 10.41 -17.35
CA THR A 32 -6.53 8.97 -17.07
C THR A 32 -5.40 8.34 -17.89
N THR A 33 -4.44 7.71 -17.23
CA THR A 33 -3.43 6.86 -17.89
C THR A 33 -3.82 5.40 -17.66
N ARG A 34 -3.98 4.61 -18.72
CA ARG A 34 -4.21 3.17 -18.63
C ARG A 34 -3.14 2.39 -19.39
N THR A 35 -2.54 1.44 -18.71
CA THR A 35 -1.59 0.48 -19.26
C THR A 35 -2.11 -0.93 -19.06
N SER A 36 -2.23 -1.71 -20.13
CA SER A 36 -2.68 -3.10 -20.06
C SER A 36 -1.85 -4.07 -20.91
N ASN A 37 -1.77 -5.32 -20.48
CA ASN A 37 -1.09 -6.39 -21.23
C ASN A 37 0.33 -5.98 -21.65
N SER A 38 1.10 -5.47 -20.69
CA SER A 38 2.48 -5.02 -20.92
C SER A 38 3.40 -5.87 -20.05
N PRO A 39 3.95 -6.99 -20.57
CA PRO A 39 4.81 -7.92 -19.86
C PRO A 39 5.81 -7.23 -18.92
N ASP A 40 6.64 -6.35 -19.46
CA ASP A 40 7.69 -5.64 -18.72
C ASP A 40 7.45 -4.12 -18.69
N GLY A 41 6.17 -3.74 -18.66
CA GLY A 41 5.73 -2.35 -18.81
C GLY A 41 6.13 -1.45 -17.64
N THR A 42 6.59 -0.25 -17.94
CA THR A 42 6.83 0.82 -16.95
C THR A 42 5.84 1.97 -17.17
N THR A 43 5.06 2.30 -16.15
CA THR A 43 4.15 3.45 -16.18
C THR A 43 4.59 4.47 -15.15
N HIS A 44 4.90 5.69 -15.59
CA HIS A 44 5.24 6.80 -14.72
C HIS A 44 4.25 7.94 -14.92
N THR A 45 3.54 8.30 -13.86
CA THR A 45 2.66 9.47 -13.83
C THR A 45 3.23 10.48 -12.84
N SER A 46 3.33 11.73 -13.25
CA SER A 46 3.78 12.82 -12.36
C SER A 46 3.03 14.12 -12.63
N ASN A 47 2.87 14.97 -11.61
CA ASN A 47 2.24 16.28 -11.74
C ASN A 47 0.87 16.19 -12.42
N SER A 48 0.05 15.22 -12.01
CA SER A 48 -1.26 14.96 -12.62
C SER A 48 -2.34 15.13 -11.53
N PRO A 49 -2.71 16.38 -11.19
CA PRO A 49 -3.78 16.64 -10.24
C PRO A 49 -5.07 15.98 -10.72
N ASP A 50 -5.82 15.39 -9.79
CA ASP A 50 -7.06 14.66 -10.03
C ASP A 50 -6.91 13.47 -11.01
N GLY A 51 -5.67 13.01 -11.21
CA GLY A 51 -5.32 12.00 -12.20
C GLY A 51 -5.66 10.58 -11.75
N THR A 52 -6.01 9.72 -12.71
CA THR A 52 -6.16 8.28 -12.48
C THR A 52 -5.12 7.49 -13.27
N THR A 53 -4.29 6.72 -12.57
CA THR A 53 -3.37 5.75 -13.20
C THR A 53 -3.91 4.33 -13.00
N ARG A 54 -4.05 3.57 -14.09
CA ARG A 54 -4.48 2.16 -14.05
C ARG A 54 -3.48 1.28 -14.78
N THR A 55 -2.95 0.29 -14.10
CA THR A 55 -2.08 -0.73 -14.68
C THR A 55 -2.69 -2.10 -14.45
N SER A 56 -2.79 -2.91 -15.50
CA SER A 56 -3.37 -4.25 -15.42
C SER A 56 -2.64 -5.26 -16.28
N ASN A 57 -2.58 -6.53 -15.86
CA ASN A 57 -2.02 -7.64 -16.64
C ASN A 57 -0.59 -7.31 -17.10
N SER A 58 0.26 -6.98 -16.15
CA SER A 58 1.65 -6.61 -16.39
C SER A 58 2.53 -7.57 -15.61
N PRO A 59 2.82 -8.76 -16.16
CA PRO A 59 3.60 -9.80 -15.50
C PRO A 59 4.74 -9.30 -14.62
N ASP A 60 5.60 -8.41 -15.13
CA ASP A 60 6.82 -7.93 -14.48
C ASP A 60 6.86 -6.38 -14.39
N GLY A 61 5.68 -5.75 -14.32
CA GLY A 61 5.51 -4.31 -14.48
C GLY A 61 5.87 -3.43 -13.28
N THR A 62 6.16 -2.17 -13.57
CA THR A 62 6.34 -1.11 -12.56
C THR A 62 5.39 0.05 -12.82
N THR A 63 4.67 0.47 -11.77
CA THR A 63 3.84 1.69 -11.77
C THR A 63 4.40 2.67 -10.75
N ARG A 64 4.65 3.91 -11.16
CA ARG A 64 5.05 4.99 -10.25
C ARG A 64 4.16 6.20 -10.44
N THR A 65 3.58 6.69 -9.35
CA THR A 65 2.79 7.93 -9.31
C THR A 65 3.47 8.90 -8.36
N THR A 66 3.66 10.15 -8.77
CA THR A 66 4.31 11.18 -7.93
C THR A 66 3.66 12.54 -8.10
N ASN A 67 3.65 13.39 -7.07
CA ASN A 67 3.22 14.79 -7.19
C ASN A 67 1.82 14.98 -7.83
N SER A 68 0.87 14.16 -7.44
CA SER A 68 -0.54 14.20 -7.86
C SER A 68 -1.41 14.48 -6.62
N PRO A 69 -1.76 15.76 -6.37
CA PRO A 69 -2.40 16.20 -5.13
C PRO A 69 -3.63 15.39 -4.73
N ASP A 70 -4.47 15.11 -5.70
CA ASP A 70 -5.64 14.27 -5.61
C ASP A 70 -5.51 13.21 -6.70
N GLY A 71 -5.56 11.92 -6.37
CA GLY A 71 -5.26 10.90 -7.36
C GLY A 71 -5.68 9.51 -6.98
N THR A 72 -5.82 8.66 -8.00
CA THR A 72 -6.05 7.23 -7.80
C THR A 72 -5.05 6.42 -8.60
N THR A 73 -4.26 5.62 -7.90
CA THR A 73 -3.40 4.60 -8.51
C THR A 73 -4.07 3.24 -8.33
N ARG A 74 -4.32 2.54 -9.43
CA ARG A 74 -4.91 1.20 -9.44
C ARG A 74 -4.03 0.22 -10.18
N THR A 75 -3.63 -0.84 -9.49
CA THR A 75 -2.78 -1.87 -10.05
C THR A 75 -3.42 -3.24 -9.83
N THR A 76 -3.51 -4.04 -10.89
CA THR A 76 -4.15 -5.37 -10.83
C THR A 76 -3.41 -6.41 -11.66
N ASN A 77 -3.38 -7.67 -11.23
CA ASN A 77 -2.80 -8.78 -12.00
C ASN A 77 -1.33 -8.53 -12.39
N LEU A 78 -0.46 -8.44 -11.39
CA LEU A 78 0.99 -8.51 -11.59
C LEU A 78 1.54 -9.83 -11.04
N LEU A 79 2.48 -10.43 -11.77
CA LEU A 79 3.16 -11.64 -11.28
C LEU A 79 4.34 -11.24 -10.40
N HIS A 80 5.22 -10.37 -10.89
CA HIS A 80 6.21 -9.64 -10.14
C HIS A 80 6.02 -8.16 -10.44
N GLY A 81 6.02 -7.29 -9.43
CA GLY A 81 5.83 -5.89 -9.77
C GLY A 81 5.88 -4.94 -8.62
N THR A 82 6.19 -3.69 -8.98
CA THR A 82 6.28 -2.60 -8.02
C THR A 82 5.21 -1.54 -8.29
N THR A 83 4.45 -1.18 -7.26
CA THR A 83 3.57 0.00 -7.29
C THR A 83 4.08 0.99 -6.27
N CYS A 84 4.69 2.08 -6.74
CA CYS A 84 5.28 3.10 -5.89
C CYS A 84 4.49 4.39 -5.99
N THR A 85 4.12 4.97 -4.85
CA THR A 85 3.37 6.23 -4.80
C THR A 85 3.99 7.17 -3.76
N THR A 86 4.20 8.45 -4.10
CA THR A 86 4.81 9.43 -3.18
C THR A 86 4.48 10.88 -3.53
N ASP A 87 4.43 11.75 -2.53
CA ASP A 87 4.01 13.15 -2.63
C ASP A 87 2.54 13.30 -3.10
N LEU A 88 1.62 12.62 -2.40
CA LEU A 88 0.23 12.45 -2.83
C LEU A 88 -0.74 12.73 -1.67
N PRO A 89 -1.02 14.01 -1.37
CA PRO A 89 -1.77 14.42 -0.18
C PRO A 89 -3.14 13.75 -0.03
N TYR A 90 -3.85 13.50 -1.14
CA TYR A 90 -5.15 12.83 -1.17
C TYR A 90 -5.15 11.67 -2.18
N GLU A 91 -4.39 10.62 -1.88
CA GLU A 91 -4.32 9.45 -2.77
C GLU A 91 -5.23 8.29 -2.36
N MET A 92 -5.72 7.57 -3.35
CA MET A 92 -6.13 6.17 -3.21
C MET A 92 -5.20 5.25 -4.01
N THR A 93 -4.41 4.42 -3.32
CA THR A 93 -3.54 3.41 -3.93
C THR A 93 -4.14 2.03 -3.74
N ARG A 94 -4.76 1.46 -4.77
CA ARG A 94 -5.38 0.13 -4.71
C ARG A 94 -4.61 -0.90 -5.53
N THR A 95 -4.20 -1.97 -4.87
CA THR A 95 -3.48 -3.10 -5.49
C THR A 95 -4.23 -4.41 -5.24
N THR A 96 -4.53 -5.18 -6.28
CA THR A 96 -5.14 -6.52 -6.15
C THR A 96 -4.46 -7.54 -7.05
N ASP A 97 -4.45 -8.82 -6.67
CA ASP A 97 -3.94 -9.91 -7.49
C ASP A 97 -2.47 -9.70 -7.91
N HIS A 98 -1.60 -9.49 -6.93
CA HIS A 98 -0.17 -9.30 -7.14
C HIS A 98 0.57 -10.51 -6.53
N LEU A 99 1.13 -11.39 -7.35
CA LEU A 99 1.72 -12.63 -6.83
C LEU A 99 3.00 -12.39 -6.01
N TYR A 100 3.90 -11.56 -6.53
CA TYR A 100 5.12 -11.06 -5.89
C TYR A 100 5.16 -9.52 -5.97
N GLY A 101 4.63 -8.87 -4.94
CA GLY A 101 4.42 -7.42 -4.95
C GLY A 101 5.34 -6.63 -4.04
N MET A 102 5.82 -5.49 -4.53
CA MET A 102 6.48 -4.45 -3.75
C MET A 102 5.64 -3.17 -3.83
N ILE A 103 5.09 -2.70 -2.72
CA ILE A 103 4.15 -1.57 -2.71
C ILE A 103 4.64 -0.49 -1.73
N PRO A 104 5.68 0.30 -2.09
CA PRO A 104 6.14 1.40 -1.26
C PRO A 104 5.29 2.65 -1.44
N THR A 105 4.81 3.20 -0.32
CA THR A 105 4.06 4.46 -0.29
C THR A 105 4.64 5.40 0.76
N ALA A 106 4.85 6.68 0.42
CA ALA A 106 5.40 7.67 1.34
C ALA A 106 4.81 9.06 1.07
N ASP A 107 4.66 9.91 2.09
CA ASP A 107 4.15 11.27 1.95
C ASP A 107 2.70 11.31 1.43
N LEU A 108 1.82 10.53 2.08
CA LEU A 108 0.38 10.47 1.80
C LEU A 108 -0.45 10.93 3.02
N PRO A 109 -0.47 12.24 3.36
CA PRO A 109 -1.23 12.83 4.46
C PRO A 109 -2.63 12.25 4.70
N TYR A 110 -3.43 12.07 3.65
CA TYR A 110 -4.80 11.52 3.71
C TYR A 110 -4.94 10.25 2.85
N GLY A 111 -3.87 9.47 2.70
CA GLY A 111 -3.83 8.31 1.81
C GLY A 111 -4.74 7.16 2.24
N MET A 112 -5.36 6.49 1.27
CA MET A 112 -5.99 5.18 1.46
C MET A 112 -5.27 4.11 0.63
N ILE A 113 -4.73 3.10 1.31
CA ILE A 113 -3.94 2.03 0.68
C ILE A 113 -4.61 0.67 0.93
N PRO A 114 -5.64 0.30 0.15
CA PRO A 114 -6.18 -1.06 0.14
C PRO A 114 -5.36 -2.00 -0.75
N THR A 115 -4.81 -3.04 -0.14
CA THR A 115 -4.10 -4.14 -0.80
C THR A 115 -4.81 -5.46 -0.52
N ALA A 116 -5.09 -6.22 -1.58
CA ALA A 116 -5.69 -7.55 -1.47
C ALA A 116 -4.95 -8.56 -2.35
N ASP A 117 -5.01 -9.83 -1.95
CA ASP A 117 -4.53 -10.96 -2.75
C ASP A 117 -3.07 -10.78 -3.19
N LEU A 118 -2.22 -10.68 -2.16
CA LEU A 118 -0.78 -10.51 -2.31
C LEU A 118 -0.06 -11.72 -1.70
N PRO A 119 0.00 -12.91 -2.33
CA PRO A 119 0.57 -14.10 -1.68
C PRO A 119 2.01 -13.91 -1.20
N TYR A 120 2.85 -13.21 -1.97
CA TYR A 120 4.19 -12.83 -1.57
C TYR A 120 4.34 -11.32 -1.72
N GLY A 121 4.68 -10.60 -0.64
CA GLY A 121 4.87 -9.17 -0.80
C GLY A 121 5.36 -8.36 0.38
N MET A 122 5.77 -7.15 0.05
CA MET A 122 6.30 -6.15 0.98
C MET A 122 5.55 -4.84 0.78
N ILE A 123 4.99 -4.30 1.86
CA ILE A 123 4.18 -3.09 1.86
C ILE A 123 4.75 -2.11 2.91
N PRO A 124 5.82 -1.37 2.61
CA PRO A 124 6.35 -0.33 3.45
C PRO A 124 5.58 0.97 3.21
N THR A 125 5.12 1.56 4.30
CA THR A 125 4.28 2.74 4.32
C THR A 125 4.86 3.72 5.34
N ALA A 126 5.08 4.96 4.93
CA ALA A 126 5.66 6.01 5.77
C ALA A 126 4.90 7.33 5.56
N ASP A 127 4.91 8.20 6.57
CA ASP A 127 4.36 9.56 6.49
C ASP A 127 2.88 9.58 6.02
N LEU A 128 2.04 8.86 6.77
CA LEU A 128 0.58 8.82 6.57
C LEU A 128 -0.21 9.43 7.76
N PRO A 129 -0.06 10.73 8.05
CA PRO A 129 -0.68 11.42 9.19
C PRO A 129 -2.13 11.05 9.49
N TYR A 130 -2.98 11.00 8.47
CA TYR A 130 -4.40 10.65 8.57
C TYR A 130 -4.76 9.48 7.66
N GLY A 131 -3.77 8.67 7.30
CA GLY A 131 -3.91 7.62 6.30
C GLY A 131 -4.50 6.34 6.85
N THR A 132 -4.98 5.51 5.94
CA THR A 132 -5.46 4.15 6.25
C THR A 132 -4.77 3.14 5.36
N THR A 133 -4.23 2.10 5.98
CA THR A 133 -3.64 0.95 5.30
C THR A 133 -4.49 -0.27 5.60
N ARG A 134 -5.00 -0.93 4.57
CA ARG A 134 -5.75 -2.18 4.71
C ARG A 134 -5.10 -3.25 3.85
N THR A 135 -4.69 -4.34 4.48
CA THR A 135 -4.13 -5.51 3.79
C THR A 135 -4.97 -6.74 4.10
N THR A 136 -5.33 -7.49 3.06
CA THR A 136 -6.05 -8.76 3.18
C THR A 136 -5.40 -9.83 2.30
N ASN A 137 -5.37 -11.08 2.76
CA ASN A 137 -4.81 -12.21 1.99
C ASN A 137 -3.33 -12.00 1.58
N LEU A 138 -2.46 -11.70 2.54
CA LEU A 138 -1.01 -11.68 2.32
C LEU A 138 -0.39 -12.91 3.00
N GLN A 139 -0.07 -13.94 2.20
CA GLN A 139 0.32 -15.24 2.76
C GLN A 139 1.73 -15.22 3.34
N HIS A 140 2.68 -14.63 2.62
CA HIS A 140 4.09 -14.53 2.98
C HIS A 140 4.56 -13.09 2.75
N GLY A 141 4.64 -12.29 3.80
CA GLY A 141 5.00 -10.91 3.57
C GLY A 141 5.16 -10.04 4.79
N THR A 142 5.51 -8.79 4.51
CA THR A 142 5.69 -7.79 5.55
C THR A 142 4.87 -6.56 5.23
N THR A 143 4.13 -6.07 6.21
CA THR A 143 3.50 -4.74 6.18
C THR A 143 4.19 -3.87 7.23
N CYS A 144 4.99 -2.91 6.79
CA CYS A 144 5.66 -1.96 7.68
C CYS A 144 4.94 -0.62 7.62
N THR A 145 4.59 -0.06 8.76
CA THR A 145 3.97 1.27 8.82
C THR A 145 4.70 2.13 9.85
N THR A 146 5.22 3.28 9.43
CA THR A 146 5.90 4.26 10.29
C THR A 146 5.29 5.65 10.12
N ASP A 147 5.37 6.45 11.18
CA ASP A 147 4.88 7.83 11.25
C ASP A 147 3.41 8.09 10.80
N PRO A 148 2.39 7.34 11.27
CA PRO A 148 0.99 7.67 11.00
C PRO A 148 0.31 8.21 12.26
N PRO A 149 0.54 9.47 12.67
CA PRO A 149 0.06 10.02 13.94
C PRO A 149 -1.43 9.82 14.23
N TYR A 150 -2.28 9.83 13.21
CA TYR A 150 -3.72 9.58 13.27
C TYR A 150 -4.14 8.55 12.21
N GLY A 151 -3.53 7.37 12.22
CA GLY A 151 -3.76 6.35 11.20
C GLY A 151 -4.58 5.13 11.63
N MET A 152 -5.00 4.34 10.65
CA MET A 152 -5.51 2.99 10.86
C MET A 152 -4.72 1.98 10.04
N THR A 153 -4.21 0.94 10.70
CA THR A 153 -3.53 -0.18 10.03
C THR A 153 -4.28 -1.47 10.30
N ARG A 154 -5.01 -1.94 9.28
CA ARG A 154 -5.77 -3.19 9.36
C ARG A 154 -5.12 -4.28 8.53
N THR A 155 -4.84 -5.42 9.14
CA THR A 155 -4.36 -6.62 8.43
C THR A 155 -5.23 -7.82 8.74
N THR A 156 -5.73 -8.52 7.72
CA THR A 156 -6.44 -9.80 7.90
C THR A 156 -5.84 -10.88 7.01
N ASP A 157 -5.96 -12.14 7.44
CA ASP A 157 -5.57 -13.32 6.66
C ASP A 157 -4.08 -13.30 6.29
N HIS A 158 -3.23 -13.13 7.31
CA HIS A 158 -1.78 -12.99 7.18
C HIS A 158 -1.07 -14.28 7.65
N LEU A 159 -0.99 -15.30 6.78
CA LEU A 159 -0.62 -16.66 7.20
C LEU A 159 0.81 -16.76 7.77
N TYR A 160 1.80 -16.13 7.13
CA TYR A 160 3.22 -16.03 7.50
C TYR A 160 3.69 -14.57 7.35
N GLY A 161 3.08 -13.69 8.13
CA GLY A 161 3.26 -12.25 7.97
C GLY A 161 4.05 -11.60 9.10
N MET A 162 4.84 -10.58 8.77
CA MET A 162 5.40 -9.65 9.74
C MET A 162 4.66 -8.31 9.65
N THR A 163 4.22 -7.76 10.79
CA THR A 163 3.54 -6.46 10.80
C THR A 163 4.21 -5.48 11.78
N PRO A 164 5.35 -4.87 11.42
CA PRO A 164 5.94 -3.79 12.20
C PRO A 164 5.12 -2.48 12.08
N THR A 165 4.75 -1.90 13.21
CA THR A 165 4.14 -0.55 13.25
C THR A 165 4.85 0.32 14.28
N ALA A 166 5.25 1.53 13.90
CA ALA A 166 5.88 2.49 14.82
C ALA A 166 5.23 3.88 14.71
N ASP A 167 5.39 4.68 15.76
CA ASP A 167 5.08 6.12 15.78
C ASP A 167 3.62 6.45 15.41
N LEU A 168 2.66 5.77 16.08
CA LEU A 168 1.23 5.89 15.82
C LEU A 168 0.45 6.38 17.08
N PRO A 169 0.70 7.62 17.56
CA PRO A 169 0.19 8.20 18.81
C PRO A 169 -1.33 8.39 18.94
N TYR A 170 -2.13 8.18 17.90
CA TYR A 170 -3.59 8.22 17.94
C TYR A 170 -4.22 7.32 16.87
N GLY A 171 -3.76 6.06 16.79
CA GLY A 171 -4.24 5.15 15.75
C GLY A 171 -4.87 3.85 16.24
N MET A 172 -5.38 3.10 15.28
CA MET A 172 -5.94 1.77 15.50
C MET A 172 -5.21 0.72 14.67
N ILE A 173 -4.83 -0.38 15.32
CA ILE A 173 -4.20 -1.53 14.66
C ILE A 173 -5.04 -2.79 14.90
N PRO A 174 -6.15 -2.98 14.17
CA PRO A 174 -6.89 -4.24 14.18
C PRO A 174 -6.23 -5.25 13.26
N THR A 175 -5.79 -6.36 13.84
CA THR A 175 -5.24 -7.49 13.10
C THR A 175 -6.09 -8.75 13.36
N ALA A 176 -6.24 -9.61 12.35
CA ALA A 176 -7.01 -10.86 12.46
C ALA A 176 -6.36 -11.96 11.61
N ASP A 177 -6.45 -13.21 12.08
CA ASP A 177 -6.04 -14.40 11.32
C ASP A 177 -4.54 -14.38 10.90
N LEU A 178 -3.64 -14.31 11.88
CA LEU A 178 -2.17 -14.38 11.72
C LEU A 178 -1.52 -15.62 12.35
N PRO A 179 -1.90 -16.86 11.98
CA PRO A 179 -1.52 -18.07 12.72
C PRO A 179 -0.01 -18.33 12.83
N TYR A 180 0.81 -17.84 11.89
CA TYR A 180 2.28 -17.92 11.95
C TYR A 180 2.94 -16.55 11.73
N GLY A 181 2.23 -15.47 12.04
CA GLY A 181 2.75 -14.12 11.91
C GLY A 181 3.37 -13.58 13.19
N MET A 182 4.20 -12.53 13.06
CA MET A 182 4.60 -11.71 14.20
C MET A 182 4.17 -10.26 14.03
N ILE A 183 3.79 -9.67 15.14
CA ILE A 183 3.38 -8.27 15.24
C ILE A 183 4.37 -7.58 16.16
N SER A 184 5.00 -6.52 15.66
CA SER A 184 5.93 -5.71 16.44
C SER A 184 5.44 -4.28 16.42
N THR A 185 5.19 -3.71 17.59
CA THR A 185 4.73 -2.33 17.67
C THR A 185 5.52 -1.48 18.67
N ALA A 186 5.84 -0.25 18.29
CA ALA A 186 6.58 0.71 19.13
C ALA A 186 5.91 2.10 19.08
N ASP A 187 6.09 2.90 20.13
CA ASP A 187 5.72 4.32 20.18
C ASP A 187 4.25 4.57 19.80
N LEU A 188 3.37 3.96 20.59
CA LEU A 188 1.93 3.85 20.34
C LEU A 188 1.08 4.49 21.46
N PRO A 189 1.38 5.71 21.94
CA PRO A 189 0.56 6.32 22.97
C PRO A 189 -0.90 6.46 22.52
N TYR A 190 -1.87 6.40 23.43
CA TYR A 190 -3.31 6.57 23.15
C TYR A 190 -3.91 5.71 22.00
N SER A 191 -3.21 4.68 21.55
CA SER A 191 -3.64 3.82 20.44
C SER A 191 -4.46 2.62 20.92
N THR A 192 -5.22 2.01 19.99
CA THR A 192 -5.92 0.75 20.26
C THR A 192 -5.40 -0.36 19.34
N THR A 193 -4.91 -1.45 19.92
CA THR A 193 -4.44 -2.63 19.17
C THR A 193 -5.33 -3.83 19.47
N ASN A 194 -5.75 -4.55 18.43
CA ASN A 194 -6.48 -5.82 18.58
C ASN A 194 -5.69 -6.89 17.85
N LEU A 195 -5.05 -7.79 18.59
CA LEU A 195 -4.06 -8.71 18.06
C LEU A 195 -4.60 -10.17 18.11
N PRO A 196 -4.52 -10.94 17.01
CA PRO A 196 -4.92 -12.33 16.95
C PRO A 196 -3.80 -13.24 17.47
N TYR A 197 -4.08 -14.53 17.49
CA TYR A 197 -3.13 -15.60 17.84
C TYR A 197 -1.82 -15.48 17.02
N GLY A 198 -0.70 -15.17 17.69
CA GLY A 198 0.62 -14.95 17.07
C GLY A 198 1.63 -14.40 18.08
N MET A 199 2.90 -14.27 17.69
CA MET A 199 3.93 -13.71 18.57
C MET A 199 3.88 -12.19 18.51
N THR A 200 3.58 -11.55 19.63
CA THR A 200 3.38 -10.10 19.72
C THR A 200 4.48 -9.48 20.58
N ARG A 201 5.11 -8.41 20.07
CA ARG A 201 6.04 -7.56 20.83
C ARG A 201 5.51 -6.13 20.81
N THR A 202 5.28 -5.57 21.97
CA THR A 202 4.87 -4.18 22.12
C THR A 202 5.85 -3.43 23.03
N THR A 203 6.27 -2.24 22.63
CA THR A 203 7.07 -1.33 23.45
C THR A 203 6.44 0.05 23.44
N ASP A 204 6.55 0.78 24.56
CA ASP A 204 6.13 2.18 24.68
C ASP A 204 4.67 2.45 24.28
N LEU A 205 3.75 1.93 25.12
CA LEU A 205 2.29 2.12 25.04
C LEU A 205 1.71 3.02 26.15
N PRO A 206 2.17 4.27 26.36
CA PRO A 206 1.56 5.10 27.40
C PRO A 206 0.11 5.43 27.05
N TYR A 207 -0.82 5.04 27.92
CA TYR A 207 -2.27 5.24 27.75
C TYR A 207 -2.91 4.49 26.54
N GLY A 208 -2.19 3.58 25.91
CA GLY A 208 -2.73 2.70 24.85
C GLY A 208 -3.49 1.50 25.42
N MET A 209 -4.36 0.89 24.61
CA MET A 209 -5.12 -0.31 24.97
C MET A 209 -4.84 -1.46 24.01
N THR A 210 -4.44 -2.61 24.55
CA THR A 210 -4.29 -3.85 23.79
C THR A 210 -5.40 -4.81 24.16
N ARG A 211 -6.14 -5.30 23.17
CA ARG A 211 -7.13 -6.36 23.30
C ARG A 211 -6.62 -7.62 22.59
N SER A 212 -6.67 -8.74 23.30
CA SER A 212 -6.37 -10.07 22.78
C SER A 212 -7.61 -10.94 22.98
N ALA A 213 -8.03 -11.71 21.97
CA ALA A 213 -9.13 -12.66 22.12
C ALA A 213 -8.60 -14.10 22.27
N ASP A 214 -9.16 -14.84 23.25
CA ASP A 214 -8.97 -16.25 23.64
C ASP A 214 -7.53 -16.83 23.58
N LEU A 215 -6.92 -16.98 24.77
CA LEU A 215 -5.55 -17.49 24.97
C LEU A 215 -5.54 -18.97 25.42
N PRO A 216 -5.35 -19.96 24.51
CA PRO A 216 -4.96 -21.30 24.93
C PRO A 216 -3.43 -21.46 25.02
N TYR A 217 -2.65 -20.79 24.14
CA TYR A 217 -1.18 -20.81 24.14
C TYR A 217 -0.61 -19.53 23.53
N GLY A 218 -0.32 -18.52 24.35
CA GLY A 218 0.39 -17.31 23.93
C GLY A 218 1.19 -16.75 25.10
N MET A 219 2.47 -16.42 24.90
CA MET A 219 3.24 -15.64 25.86
C MET A 219 3.09 -14.15 25.54
N ILE A 220 2.53 -13.41 26.49
CA ILE A 220 2.69 -11.96 26.58
C ILE A 220 3.93 -11.76 27.48
N PRO A 221 5.08 -11.27 26.96
CA PRO A 221 6.21 -10.90 27.81
C PRO A 221 5.90 -9.64 28.65
#